data_AF-A0A3A8YF91-F1
#
_entry.id   AF-A0A3A8YF91-F1
#
_cell.length_a   1.000
_cell.length_b   1.000
_cell.length_c   1.000
_cell.angle_alpha   90.00
_cell.angle_beta   90.00
_cell.angle_gamma   90.00
#
_symmetry.space_group_name_H-M   'P 1'
#
loop_
_entity.id
_entity.type
_entity.pdbx_description
1 polymer ?
#
loop_
_entity_poly.entity_id
_entity_poly.type
_entity_poly.pdbx_seq_one_letter_code
_entity_poly.pdbx_strand_id
1 'polypeptide(L)' 'MREGILIPDMQSGRADIRFNSDDCYGGLHCGTTMDIWLNERWVPTHIEMDSCGWFLVGVQVETLWGQKVRIPR' A
#
# COMPACT_ATOMS: atom_id res chain seq x y z
N MET A 1 -11.02 -3.99 8.90
CA MET A 1 -9.85 -3.88 8.00
C MET A 1 -10.16 -4.64 6.72
N ARG A 2 -9.70 -4.15 5.57
CA ARG A 2 -9.73 -4.84 4.28
C ARG A 2 -8.30 -5.20 3.92
N GLU A 3 -8.05 -6.47 3.60
CA GLU A 3 -6.73 -6.97 3.21
C GLU A 3 -6.59 -7.01 1.70
N GLY A 4 -5.42 -6.66 1.19
CA GLY A 4 -5.13 -6.68 -0.23
C GLY A 4 -3.63 -6.59 -0.52
N ILE A 5 -3.33 -6.43 -1.80
CA ILE A 5 -1.97 -6.31 -2.32
C ILE A 5 -1.77 -4.90 -2.84
N LEU A 6 -0.65 -4.27 -2.47
CA LEU A 6 -0.27 -2.97 -2.98
C LEU A 6 0.18 -3.08 -4.44
N ILE A 7 -0.47 -2.32 -5.33
CA ILE A 7 -0.26 -2.36 -6.78
C ILE A 7 -0.03 -0.94 -7.34
N PRO A 8 0.69 -0.79 -8.46
CA PRO A 8 0.70 0.46 -9.19
C PRO A 8 -0.60 0.62 -10.00
N ASP A 9 -1.22 1.79 -9.92
CA ASP A 9 -2.22 2.25 -10.87
C ASP A 9 -1.52 3.11 -11.94
N MET A 10 -1.19 2.47 -13.06
CA MET A 10 -0.50 3.10 -14.18
C MET A 10 -1.36 4.13 -14.92
N GLN A 11 -2.69 4.10 -14.76
CA GLN A 11 -3.59 5.04 -15.41
C GLN A 11 -3.58 6.39 -14.70
N SER A 12 -3.57 6.39 -13.37
CA SER A 12 -3.53 7.62 -12.56
C SER A 12 -2.12 8.00 -12.07
N GLY A 13 -1.14 7.11 -12.22
CA GLY A 13 0.20 7.26 -11.65
C GLY A 13 0.24 7.07 -10.12
N ARG A 14 -0.83 6.53 -9.54
CA ARG A 14 -0.97 6.35 -8.09
C ARG A 14 -0.57 4.94 -7.65
N ALA A 15 -0.38 4.77 -6.36
CA ALA A 15 -0.46 3.45 -5.74
C ALA A 15 -1.95 3.11 -5.50
N ASP A 16 -2.29 1.83 -5.51
CA ASP A 16 -3.62 1.34 -5.18
C ASP A 16 -3.53 0.02 -4.40
N ILE A 17 -4.63 -0.44 -3.82
CA ILE A 17 -4.73 -1.73 -3.13
C ILE A 17 -5.72 -2.60 -3.87
N ARG A 18 -5.26 -3.75 -4.35
CA ARG A 18 -6.08 -4.80 -4.94
C ARG A 18 -6.57 -5.73 -3.83
N PHE A 19 -7.86 -5.67 -3.49
CA PHE A 19 -8.43 -6.49 -2.43
C PHE A 19 -8.79 -7.89 -2.90
N ASN A 20 -8.90 -8.82 -1.94
CA ASN A 20 -9.30 -10.21 -2.18
C ASN A 20 -10.69 -10.35 -2.84
N SER A 21 -11.57 -9.35 -2.71
CA SER A 21 -12.93 -9.29 -3.27
C SER A 21 -13.00 -8.85 -4.74
N ASP A 22 -11.86 -8.85 -5.42
CA ASP A 22 -11.72 -8.42 -6.79
C ASP A 22 -11.87 -6.91 -7.09
N ASP A 23 -12.06 -6.07 -6.07
CA ASP A 23 -12.09 -4.61 -6.17
C ASP A 23 -10.77 -3.93 -5.79
N CYS A 24 -10.66 -2.64 -6.13
CA CYS A 24 -9.53 -1.77 -5.80
C CYS A 24 -9.93 -0.68 -4.79
N TYR A 25 -8.97 -0.04 -4.15
CA TYR A 25 -9.23 1.10 -3.24
C TYR A 25 -9.60 2.37 -4.01
N GLY A 26 -9.05 2.56 -5.21
CA GLY A 26 -9.37 3.71 -6.07
C GLY A 26 -8.32 4.82 -6.01
N GLY A 27 -7.06 4.45 -5.81
CA GLY A 27 -5.93 5.37 -5.76
C GLY A 27 -5.65 5.89 -4.35
N LEU A 28 -4.41 5.71 -3.90
CA LEU A 28 -3.92 6.16 -2.61
C LEU A 28 -3.42 7.62 -2.68
N HIS A 29 -3.46 8.28 -1.54
CA HIS A 29 -2.90 9.60 -1.30
C HIS A 29 -1.75 9.52 -0.29
N CYS A 30 -0.82 10.46 -0.37
CA CYS A 30 0.14 10.71 0.71
C CYS A 30 -0.56 10.78 2.07
N GLY A 31 0.05 10.18 3.09
CA GLY A 31 -0.51 10.08 4.44
C GLY A 31 -1.57 8.99 4.61
N THR A 32 -1.95 8.23 3.57
CA THR A 32 -2.90 7.12 3.75
C THR A 32 -2.29 6.05 4.64
N THR A 33 -2.86 5.86 5.83
CA THR A 33 -2.38 4.89 6.84
C THR A 33 -2.82 3.47 6.52
N MET A 34 -1.93 2.51 6.69
CA MET A 34 -2.20 1.08 6.52
C MET A 34 -1.25 0.25 7.40
N ASP A 35 -1.54 -1.04 7.55
CA ASP A 35 -0.55 -1.97 8.06
C ASP A 35 0.02 -2.81 6.91
N ILE A 36 1.32 -3.06 6.93
CA ILE A 36 2.01 -4.00 6.04
C ILE A 36 2.31 -5.31 6.78
N TRP A 37 2.19 -6.44 6.08
CA TRP A 37 2.54 -7.76 6.61
C TRP A 37 4.04 -8.03 6.44
N LEU A 38 4.78 -8.06 7.55
CA LEU A 38 6.22 -8.33 7.57
C LEU A 38 6.55 -9.23 8.75
N ASN A 39 7.38 -10.26 8.53
CA ASN A 39 7.81 -11.19 9.59
C ASN A 39 6.64 -11.70 10.44
N GLU A 40 5.58 -12.16 9.77
CA GLU A 40 4.37 -12.73 10.39
C GLU A 40 3.59 -11.79 11.33
N ARG A 41 3.80 -10.46 11.19
CA ARG A 41 3.07 -9.44 11.94
C ARG A 41 2.62 -8.29 11.06
N TRP A 42 1.58 -7.60 11.53
CA TRP A 42 1.12 -6.34 10.97
C TRP A 42 1.94 -5.19 11.56
N VAL A 43 2.57 -4.39 10.70
CA VAL A 43 3.38 -3.23 11.08
C VAL A 43 2.70 -1.96 10.55
N PRO A 44 2.39 -0.97 11.41
CA PRO A 44 1.74 0.26 10.97
C PRO A 44 2.69 1.12 10.14
N THR A 45 2.16 1.73 9.09
CA THR A 45 2.87 2.62 8.18
C THR A 45 1.88 3.59 7.51
N HIS A 46 2.41 4.53 6.73
CA HIS A 46 1.64 5.31 5.77
C HIS A 46 2.44 5.42 4.48
N ILE A 47 1.71 5.57 3.38
CA ILE A 47 2.32 5.70 2.05
C ILE A 47 2.59 7.17 1.73
N GLU A 48 3.73 7.43 1.12
CA GLU A 48 4.18 8.74 0.67
C GLU A 48 4.72 8.66 -0.76
N MET A 49 4.88 9.84 -1.38
CA MET A 49 5.45 10.00 -2.72
C MET A 49 6.49 11.11 -2.69
N ASP A 50 7.64 10.88 -3.30
CA ASP A 50 8.66 11.90 -3.55
C ASP A 50 9.10 11.91 -5.04
N SER A 51 10.24 12.53 -5.34
CA SER A 51 10.78 12.57 -6.71
C SER A 51 11.21 11.21 -7.26
N CYS A 52 11.39 10.20 -6.40
CA CYS A 52 11.83 8.85 -6.74
C CYS A 52 10.67 7.85 -6.83
N GLY A 53 9.47 8.21 -6.36
CA GLY A 53 8.27 7.38 -6.47
C GLY A 53 7.56 7.16 -5.14
N TRP A 54 6.62 6.23 -5.16
CA TRP A 54 5.87 5.83 -3.97
C TRP A 54 6.77 5.04 -3.00
N PHE A 55 6.59 5.25 -1.69
CA PHE A 55 7.29 4.50 -0.63
C PHE A 55 6.46 4.42 0.66
N LEU A 56 6.85 3.52 1.57
CA LEU A 56 6.24 3.39 2.90
C LEU A 56 7.14 4.01 3.96
N VAL A 57 6.55 4.83 4.83
CA VAL A 57 7.29 5.48 5.92
C VAL A 57 7.50 4.52 7.08
N GLY A 58 8.72 4.48 7.61
CA GLY A 58 9.08 3.67 8.77
C GLY A 58 9.26 2.17 8.47
N VAL A 59 9.20 1.78 7.19
CA VAL A 59 9.33 0.41 6.74
C VAL A 59 10.28 0.34 5.55
N GLN A 60 11.20 -0.61 5.58
CA GLN A 60 12.10 -0.88 4.45
C GLN A 60 11.70 -2.20 3.79
N VAL A 61 11.42 -2.14 2.48
CA VAL A 61 11.10 -3.27 1.62
C VAL A 61 11.92 -3.17 0.34
N GLU A 62 12.30 -4.31 -0.24
CA GLU A 62 13.02 -4.32 -1.52
C GLU A 62 12.13 -3.85 -2.68
N THR A 63 10.85 -4.26 -2.66
CA THR A 63 9.83 -3.81 -3.60
C THR A 63 8.59 -3.35 -2.83
N LEU A 64 8.06 -2.19 -3.23
CA LEU A 64 6.79 -1.68 -2.72
C LEU A 64 5.61 -2.52 -3.23
N TRP A 65 5.67 -2.90 -4.51
CA TRP A 65 4.58 -3.59 -5.19
C TRP A 65 4.58 -5.07 -4.85
N GLY A 66 3.38 -5.62 -4.71
CA GLY A 66 3.18 -7.02 -4.29
C GLY A 66 3.10 -7.20 -2.77
N GLN A 67 3.31 -6.14 -1.99
CA GLN A 67 3.25 -6.23 -0.54
C GLN A 67 1.83 -6.41 -0.04
N LYS A 68 1.64 -7.37 0.88
CA LYS A 68 0.36 -7.58 1.55
C LYS A 68 0.12 -6.47 2.57
N VAL A 69 -1.00 -5.78 2.43
CA VAL A 69 -1.40 -4.65 3.29
C VAL A 69 -2.82 -4.84 3.80
N ARG A 70 -3.18 -4.10 4.84
CA ARG A 70 -4.57 -3.92 5.28
C ARG A 70 -4.86 -2.48 5.67
N ILE A 71 -6.05 -2.02 5.37
CA ILE A 71 -6.52 -0.65 5.64
C ILE A 71 -7.87 -0.68 6.38
N PRO A 72 -8.23 0.35 7.18
CA PRO A 72 -9.60 0.49 7.70
C PRO A 72 -10.65 0.44 6.60
N ARG A 73 -11.90 0.08 6.97
CA ARG A 73 -13.01 0.10 6.01
C ARG A 73 -13.36 1.53 5.63
#